data_AF-A0A0A7RCI2-F1
#
_entry.id   AF-A0A0A7RCI2-F1
#
_cell.length_a   1.000
_cell.length_b   1.000
_cell.length_c   1.000
_cell.angle_alpha   90.00
_cell.angle_beta   90.00
_cell.angle_gamma   90.00
#
_symmetry.space_group_name_H-M   'P 1'
#
loop_
_entity.id
_entity.type
_entity.pdbx_description
1 polymer ?
#
loop_
_entity_poly.entity_id
_entity_poly.type
_entity_poly.pdbx_seq_one_letter_code
_entity_poly.pdbx_strand_id
1 'polypeptide(L)'
;QIALALGLAIATLAQSIGHISGAHLNPAVTLGLLLGCQISVLRALLYIISQMLGALAASAILLGITPTSRNGTLGVNALGEGVTPGQGLGVEIIITFQLVLCVFATTDKRRTDLSGSGPLAIGLSVVIGHLMAIGYTGCSMNPARS
;
A
#
# COMPACT_ATOMS: atom_id res chain seq x y z
N GLN A 1 -2.67 -16.44 3.50
CA GLN A 1 -3.93 -15.70 3.29
C GLN A 1 -3.74 -14.18 3.27
N ILE A 2 -3.03 -13.58 4.24
CA ILE A 2 -2.91 -12.11 4.40
C ILE A 2 -2.34 -11.44 3.14
N ALA A 3 -1.25 -11.98 2.60
CA ALA A 3 -0.60 -11.44 1.40
C ALA A 3 -1.55 -11.36 0.20
N LEU A 4 -2.30 -12.42 -0.08
CA LEU A 4 -3.31 -12.44 -1.15
C LEU A 4 -4.46 -11.47 -0.86
N ALA A 5 -4.96 -11.41 0.38
CA ALA A 5 -6.06 -10.51 0.73
C ALA A 5 -5.70 -9.04 0.47
N LEU A 6 -4.53 -8.59 0.94
CA LEU A 6 -4.08 -7.21 0.74
C LEU A 6 -3.74 -6.91 -0.72
N GLY A 7 -3.04 -7.83 -1.39
CA GLY A 7 -2.72 -7.64 -2.81
C GLY A 7 -3.94 -7.61 -3.71
N LEU A 8 -4.89 -8.51 -3.53
CA LEU A 8 -6.13 -8.53 -4.31
C LEU A 8 -7.06 -7.36 -3.96
N ALA A 9 -7.07 -6.89 -2.71
CA ALA A 9 -7.79 -5.66 -2.35
C ALA A 9 -7.23 -4.45 -3.11
N ILE A 10 -5.90 -4.31 -3.16
CA ILE A 10 -5.26 -3.23 -3.94
C ILE A 10 -5.54 -3.39 -5.44
N ALA A 11 -5.42 -4.59 -6.01
CA ALA A 11 -5.75 -4.83 -7.42
C ALA A 11 -7.20 -4.44 -7.73
N THR A 12 -8.14 -4.85 -6.87
CA THR A 12 -9.57 -4.59 -7.04
C THR A 12 -9.86 -3.10 -6.96
N LEU A 13 -9.37 -2.41 -5.92
CA LEU A 13 -9.58 -0.98 -5.77
C LEU A 13 -8.90 -0.19 -6.90
N ALA A 14 -7.69 -0.55 -7.31
CA ALA A 14 -7.04 0.07 -8.47
C ALA A 14 -7.84 -0.14 -9.77
N GLN A 15 -8.43 -1.32 -9.96
CA GLN A 15 -9.32 -1.57 -11.09
C GLN A 15 -10.61 -0.74 -11.02
N SER A 16 -11.19 -0.58 -9.82
CA SER A 16 -12.47 0.12 -9.62
C SER A 16 -12.34 1.64 -9.66
N ILE A 17 -11.35 2.22 -9.00
CA ILE A 17 -11.24 3.68 -8.79
C ILE A 17 -9.96 4.29 -9.39
N GLY A 18 -9.15 3.49 -10.09
CA GLY A 18 -7.93 3.94 -10.76
C GLY A 18 -8.20 4.99 -11.84
N HIS A 19 -9.27 4.85 -12.61
CA HIS A 19 -9.65 5.83 -13.63
C HIS A 19 -10.12 7.18 -13.05
N ILE A 20 -10.57 7.21 -11.79
CA ILE A 20 -11.04 8.41 -11.11
C ILE A 20 -9.87 9.18 -10.48
N SER A 21 -8.99 8.46 -9.79
CA SER A 21 -7.97 9.05 -8.90
C SER A 21 -6.53 8.61 -9.18
N GLY A 22 -6.32 7.60 -10.01
CA GLY A 22 -5.06 6.86 -10.06
C GLY A 22 -4.89 5.85 -8.92
N ALA A 23 -5.85 5.78 -7.99
CA ALA A 23 -5.92 4.80 -6.90
C ALA A 23 -4.61 4.65 -6.11
N HIS A 24 -3.98 5.76 -5.71
CA HIS A 24 -2.71 5.71 -4.98
C HIS A 24 -2.84 4.90 -3.69
N LEU A 25 -3.94 5.12 -2.94
CA LEU A 25 -4.33 4.39 -1.72
C LEU A 25 -3.23 4.27 -0.64
N ASN A 26 -2.19 5.08 -0.76
CA ASN A 26 -0.94 4.94 -0.05
C ASN A 26 -0.17 6.28 -0.08
N PRO A 27 0.16 6.86 1.08
CA PRO A 27 0.94 8.09 1.15
C PRO A 27 2.33 7.96 0.53
N ALA A 28 2.99 6.80 0.63
CA ALA A 28 4.30 6.58 0.02
C ALA A 28 4.23 6.53 -1.51
N VAL A 29 3.18 5.93 -2.09
CA VAL A 29 2.94 5.97 -3.54
C VAL A 29 2.62 7.40 -3.99
N THR A 30 1.81 8.12 -3.22
CA THR A 30 1.49 9.53 -3.50
C THR A 30 2.74 10.41 -3.47
N LEU A 31 3.61 10.22 -2.49
CA LEU A 31 4.88 10.93 -2.40
C LEU A 31 5.82 10.54 -3.56
N GLY A 32 5.88 9.26 -3.92
CA GLY A 32 6.64 8.80 -5.09
C GLY A 32 6.20 9.50 -6.37
N LEU A 33 4.89 9.58 -6.61
CA LEU A 33 4.31 10.28 -7.76
C LEU A 33 4.52 11.80 -7.71
N LEU A 34 4.53 12.40 -6.52
CA LEU A 34 4.89 13.81 -6.35
C LEU A 34 6.36 14.07 -6.74
N LEU A 35 7.28 13.26 -6.22
CA LEU A 35 8.72 13.38 -6.50
C LEU A 35 9.05 13.04 -7.96
N GLY A 36 8.27 12.15 -8.59
CA GLY A 36 8.34 11.88 -10.02
C GLY A 36 7.60 12.89 -10.89
N CYS A 37 7.17 14.03 -10.32
CA CYS A 37 6.47 15.12 -11.02
C CYS A 37 5.19 14.70 -11.76
N GLN A 38 4.48 13.68 -11.26
CA GLN A 38 3.23 13.19 -11.86
C GLN A 38 1.99 13.90 -11.30
N ILE A 39 2.10 14.54 -10.13
CA ILE A 39 1.02 15.28 -9.47
C ILE A 39 1.53 16.59 -8.85
N SER A 40 0.63 17.53 -8.61
CA SER A 40 0.97 18.76 -7.87
C SER A 40 1.07 18.53 -6.37
N VAL A 41 1.81 19.40 -5.67
CA VAL A 41 1.95 19.37 -4.20
C VAL A 41 0.59 19.42 -3.50
N LEU A 42 -0.31 20.31 -3.92
CA LEU A 42 -1.65 20.43 -3.34
C LEU A 42 -2.44 19.12 -3.50
N ARG A 43 -2.40 18.50 -4.70
CA ARG A 43 -3.08 17.23 -4.92
C ARG A 43 -2.47 16.12 -4.06
N ALA A 44 -1.15 16.08 -3.91
CA ALA A 44 -0.48 15.12 -3.04
C ALA A 44 -0.91 15.26 -1.58
N LEU A 45 -0.97 16.49 -1.06
CA LEU A 45 -1.42 16.76 0.31
C LEU A 45 -2.87 16.30 0.53
N LEU A 46 -3.77 16.64 -0.39
CA LEU A 46 -5.17 16.20 -0.30
C LEU A 46 -5.29 14.68 -0.35
N TYR A 47 -4.50 14.01 -1.19
CA TYR A 47 -4.47 12.54 -1.24
C TYR A 47 -4.03 11.93 0.09
N ILE A 48 -2.93 12.43 0.68
CA ILE A 48 -2.42 11.92 1.94
C ILE A 48 -3.46 12.10 3.05
N ILE A 49 -4.09 13.28 3.15
CA ILE A 49 -5.14 13.54 4.15
C ILE A 49 -6.32 12.58 3.94
N SER A 50 -6.83 12.44 2.72
CA SER A 50 -7.94 11.53 2.43
C SER A 50 -7.59 10.07 2.72
N GLN A 51 -6.35 9.64 2.45
CA GLN A 51 -5.89 8.28 2.73
C GLN A 51 -5.82 8.02 4.24
N MET A 52 -5.28 8.95 5.02
CA MET A 52 -5.21 8.82 6.48
C MET A 52 -6.60 8.80 7.12
N LEU A 53 -7.50 9.70 6.69
CA LEU A 53 -8.88 9.73 7.19
C LEU A 53 -9.66 8.46 6.81
N GLY A 54 -9.49 7.98 5.57
CA GLY A 54 -10.11 6.75 5.11
C GLY A 54 -9.62 5.52 5.90
N ALA A 55 -8.32 5.43 6.15
CA ALA A 55 -7.76 4.34 6.95
C ALA A 55 -8.23 4.38 8.41
N LEU A 56 -8.29 5.56 9.03
CA LEU A 56 -8.83 5.75 10.37
C LEU A 56 -10.31 5.30 10.45
N ALA A 57 -11.12 5.73 9.48
CA ALA A 57 -12.53 5.33 9.41
C ALA A 57 -12.69 3.81 9.22
N ALA A 58 -11.89 3.20 8.33
CA ALA A 58 -11.91 1.77 8.11
C ALA A 58 -11.52 0.97 9.36
N SER A 59 -10.48 1.40 10.09
CA SER A 59 -10.06 0.79 11.36
C SER A 59 -11.12 0.92 12.45
N ALA A 60 -11.81 2.06 12.54
CA ALA A 60 -12.92 2.26 13.47
C ALA A 60 -14.11 1.35 13.15
N ILE A 61 -14.46 1.21 11.86
CA ILE A 61 -15.49 0.26 11.41
C ILE A 61 -15.07 -1.17 11.77
N LEU A 62 -13.82 -1.55 11.50
CA LEU A 62 -13.31 -2.88 11.82
C LEU A 62 -13.39 -3.19 13.32
N LEU A 63 -13.03 -2.22 14.17
CA LEU A 63 -13.15 -2.33 15.63
C LEU A 63 -14.62 -2.52 16.07
N GLY A 64 -15.56 -1.82 15.43
CA GLY A 64 -16.99 -1.90 15.76
C GLY A 64 -17.66 -3.22 15.32
N ILE A 65 -17.20 -3.83 14.22
CA ILE A 65 -17.78 -5.07 13.69
C ILE A 65 -17.07 -6.34 14.20
N THR A 66 -15.86 -6.22 14.73
CA THR A 66 -15.10 -7.36 15.23
C THR A 66 -15.55 -7.72 16.64
N PRO A 67 -15.88 -9.01 16.92
CA PRO A 67 -16.20 -9.44 18.28
C PRO A 67 -15.04 -9.16 19.23
N THR A 68 -15.34 -8.71 20.45
CA THR A 68 -14.32 -8.34 21.45
C THR A 68 -13.33 -9.46 21.76
N SER A 69 -13.76 -10.72 21.70
CA SER A 69 -12.90 -11.91 21.85
C SER A 69 -11.86 -12.09 20.74
N ARG A 70 -11.99 -11.35 19.63
CA ARG A 70 -11.10 -11.39 18.46
C ARG A 70 -10.45 -10.04 18.16
N ASN A 71 -10.57 -9.04 19.05
CA ASN A 71 -10.06 -7.70 18.76
C ASN A 71 -8.53 -7.63 18.59
N GLY A 72 -7.76 -8.57 19.15
CA GLY A 72 -6.33 -8.74 18.86
C GLY A 72 -5.56 -7.43 18.76
N THR A 73 -4.73 -7.29 17.72
CA THR A 73 -4.02 -6.04 17.39
C THR A 73 -4.66 -5.26 16.25
N LEU A 74 -5.82 -5.71 15.72
CA LEU A 74 -6.46 -5.17 14.51
C LEU A 74 -5.52 -4.99 13.30
N GLY A 75 -4.44 -5.77 13.24
CA GLY A 75 -3.50 -5.74 12.12
C GLY A 75 -2.46 -4.61 12.17
N VAL A 76 -2.23 -4.00 13.34
CA VAL A 76 -1.12 -3.05 13.57
C VAL A 76 0.22 -3.68 13.19
N ASN A 77 1.06 -2.91 12.51
CA ASN A 77 2.41 -3.33 12.13
C ASN A 77 3.35 -3.25 13.33
N ALA A 78 4.17 -4.28 13.52
CA ALA A 78 5.16 -4.34 14.57
C ALA A 78 6.42 -5.03 14.06
N LEU A 79 7.57 -4.67 14.63
CA LEU A 79 8.81 -5.36 14.33
C LEU A 79 8.72 -6.82 14.80
N GLY A 80 9.20 -7.72 13.95
CA GLY A 80 9.36 -9.13 14.28
C GLY A 80 10.39 -9.34 15.38
N GLU A 81 10.32 -10.50 16.02
CA GLU A 81 11.27 -10.86 17.08
C GLU A 81 12.71 -10.83 16.56
N GLY A 82 13.59 -10.11 17.28
CA GLY A 82 15.00 -9.94 16.89
C GLY A 82 15.27 -8.95 15.76
N VAL A 83 14.24 -8.29 15.19
CA VAL A 83 14.41 -7.27 14.15
C VAL A 83 14.63 -5.90 14.78
N THR A 84 15.77 -5.29 14.51
CA THR A 84 16.07 -3.93 14.95
C THR A 84 15.29 -2.89 14.13
N PRO A 85 15.05 -1.68 14.66
CA PRO A 85 14.41 -0.61 13.88
C PRO A 85 15.12 -0.28 12.56
N GLY A 86 16.45 -0.33 12.53
CA GLY A 86 17.23 -0.10 11.30
C GLY A 86 17.02 -1.19 10.25
N GLN A 87 16.96 -2.46 10.67
CA GLN A 87 16.63 -3.57 9.78
C GLN A 87 15.20 -3.47 9.26
N GLY A 88 14.24 -3.18 10.15
CA GLY A 88 12.84 -2.99 9.76
C GLY A 88 12.67 -1.85 8.75
N LEU A 89 13.34 -0.72 8.99
CA LEU A 89 13.38 0.40 8.04
C LEU A 89 13.94 -0.03 6.68
N GLY A 90 15.06 -0.76 6.67
CA GLY A 90 15.66 -1.28 5.44
C GLY A 90 14.71 -2.19 4.66
N VAL A 91 14.01 -3.10 5.35
CA VAL A 91 12.99 -3.97 4.75
C VAL A 91 11.86 -3.15 4.14
N GLU A 92 11.27 -2.21 4.90
CA GLU A 92 10.18 -1.35 4.45
C GLU A 92 10.56 -0.48 3.25
N ILE A 93 11.79 0.04 3.21
CA ILE A 93 12.30 0.79 2.05
C ILE A 93 12.31 -0.09 0.80
N ILE A 94 12.84 -1.32 0.89
CA ILE A 94 12.99 -2.21 -0.27
C ILE A 94 11.61 -2.64 -0.81
N ILE A 95 10.69 -3.06 0.06
CA ILE A 95 9.36 -3.50 -0.37
C ILE A 95 8.50 -2.35 -0.90
N THR A 96 8.64 -1.15 -0.32
CA THR A 96 7.92 0.04 -0.82
C THR A 96 8.53 0.50 -2.14
N PHE A 97 9.84 0.45 -2.28
CA PHE A 97 10.53 0.80 -3.52
C PHE A 97 10.05 -0.07 -4.69
N GLN A 98 10.03 -1.40 -4.55
CA GLN A 98 9.56 -2.26 -5.64
C GLN A 98 8.09 -2.02 -5.99
N LEU A 99 7.25 -1.65 -5.01
CA LEU A 99 5.85 -1.29 -5.23
C LEU A 99 5.73 0.01 -6.02
N VAL A 100 6.42 1.06 -5.58
CA VAL A 100 6.40 2.35 -6.26
C VAL A 100 6.96 2.21 -7.67
N LEU A 101 8.06 1.46 -7.85
CA LEU A 101 8.60 1.14 -9.18
C LEU A 101 7.56 0.42 -10.06
N CYS A 102 6.85 -0.57 -9.52
CA CYS A 102 5.77 -1.25 -10.24
C CYS A 102 4.66 -0.27 -10.65
N VAL A 103 4.24 0.63 -9.76
CA VAL A 103 3.25 1.67 -10.07
C VAL A 103 3.73 2.56 -11.22
N PHE A 104 4.96 3.09 -11.16
CA PHE A 104 5.52 3.89 -12.25
C PHE A 104 5.55 3.12 -13.57
N ALA A 105 6.09 1.89 -13.56
CA ALA A 105 6.24 1.09 -14.77
C ALA A 105 4.92 0.61 -15.39
N THR A 106 3.85 0.49 -14.59
CA THR A 106 2.51 0.05 -15.06
C THR A 106 1.62 1.21 -15.47
N THR A 107 1.88 2.41 -14.96
CA THR A 107 1.10 3.63 -15.28
C THR A 107 1.80 4.55 -16.28
N ASP A 108 3.02 4.22 -16.73
CA ASP A 108 3.75 5.02 -17.70
C ASP A 108 3.05 5.00 -19.07
N LYS A 109 2.52 6.17 -19.48
CA LYS A 109 1.84 6.36 -20.78
C LYS A 109 2.76 6.21 -21.99
N ARG A 110 4.08 6.26 -21.80
CA ARG A 110 5.07 6.04 -22.87
C ARG A 110 5.28 4.57 -23.17
N ARG A 111 4.84 3.71 -22.25
CA ARG A 111 5.01 2.26 -22.36
C ARG A 111 3.95 1.70 -23.31
N THR A 112 4.40 1.05 -24.38
CA THR A 112 3.53 0.47 -25.42
C THR A 112 3.54 -1.06 -25.44
N ASP A 113 4.47 -1.69 -24.72
CA ASP A 113 4.65 -3.14 -24.63
C ASP A 113 3.80 -3.79 -23.52
N LEU A 114 3.19 -3.00 -22.64
CA LEU A 114 2.46 -3.55 -21.50
C LEU A 114 1.19 -4.27 -21.97
N SER A 115 1.23 -5.60 -21.96
CA SER A 115 0.08 -6.47 -22.17
C SER A 115 -0.47 -6.96 -20.82
N GLY A 116 -1.76 -6.75 -20.55
CA GLY A 116 -2.45 -7.29 -19.36
C GLY A 116 -3.02 -6.23 -18.42
N SER A 117 -3.29 -6.61 -17.16
CA SER A 117 -3.90 -5.72 -16.15
C SER A 117 -2.83 -5.06 -15.29
N GLY A 118 -2.63 -3.75 -15.47
CA GLY A 118 -1.80 -2.91 -14.60
C GLY A 118 -2.23 -2.95 -13.13
N PRO A 119 -3.54 -2.80 -12.80
CA PRO A 119 -4.04 -2.97 -11.44
C PRO A 119 -3.68 -4.31 -10.80
N LEU A 120 -3.80 -5.41 -11.55
CA LEU A 120 -3.42 -6.74 -11.05
C LEU A 120 -1.91 -6.83 -10.79
N ALA A 121 -1.08 -6.29 -11.68
CA ALA A 121 0.38 -6.26 -11.48
C ALA A 121 0.77 -5.50 -10.21
N ILE A 122 0.16 -4.34 -9.94
CA ILE A 122 0.36 -3.56 -8.71
C ILE A 122 -0.08 -4.37 -7.48
N GLY A 123 -1.25 -5.02 -7.54
CA GLY A 123 -1.71 -5.86 -6.44
C GLY A 123 -0.79 -7.06 -6.17
N LEU A 124 -0.28 -7.72 -7.21
CA LEU A 124 0.70 -8.80 -7.08
C LEU A 124 2.05 -8.30 -6.52
N SER A 125 2.47 -7.09 -6.84
CA SER A 125 3.63 -6.45 -6.21
C SER A 125 3.43 -6.27 -4.69
N VAL A 126 2.20 -5.94 -4.25
CA VAL A 126 1.85 -5.94 -2.82
C VAL A 126 1.86 -7.35 -2.22
N VAL A 127 1.38 -8.37 -2.94
CA VAL A 127 1.47 -9.77 -2.50
C VAL A 127 2.93 -10.16 -2.23
N ILE A 128 3.83 -9.86 -3.17
CA ILE A 128 5.26 -10.18 -3.06
C ILE A 128 5.88 -9.51 -1.83
N GLY A 129 5.60 -8.22 -1.60
CA GLY A 129 6.04 -7.50 -0.40
C GLY A 129 5.60 -8.21 0.88
N HIS A 130 4.33 -8.63 0.96
CA HIS A 130 3.79 -9.34 2.12
C HIS A 130 4.36 -10.74 2.29
N LEU A 131 4.58 -11.49 1.21
CA LEU A 131 5.21 -12.81 1.29
C LEU A 131 6.64 -12.73 1.86
N MET A 132 7.35 -11.63 1.62
CA MET A 132 8.70 -11.43 2.11
C MET A 132 8.75 -10.82 3.52
N ALA A 133 8.02 -9.72 3.76
CA ALA A 133 8.26 -8.84 4.90
C ALA A 133 7.33 -9.07 6.11
N ILE A 134 6.31 -9.93 6.01
CA ILE A 134 5.31 -10.08 7.07
C ILE A 134 5.93 -10.51 8.41
N GLY A 135 6.96 -11.37 8.39
CA GLY A 135 7.69 -11.80 9.58
C GLY A 135 8.70 -10.78 10.13
N TYR A 136 9.01 -9.73 9.36
CA TYR A 136 9.99 -8.71 9.73
C TYR A 136 9.34 -7.46 10.32
N THR A 137 8.28 -6.96 9.70
CA THR A 137 7.67 -5.66 10.05
C THR A 137 6.14 -5.69 10.08
N GLY A 138 5.51 -6.85 9.82
CA GLY A 138 4.09 -6.92 9.51
C GLY A 138 3.76 -6.51 8.06
N CYS A 139 4.76 -6.05 7.30
CA CYS A 139 4.66 -5.54 5.93
C CYS A 139 3.69 -4.37 5.81
N SER A 140 4.17 -3.17 6.12
CA SER A 140 3.41 -1.94 5.94
C SER A 140 3.27 -1.59 4.45
N MET A 141 4.40 -1.25 3.82
CA MET A 141 4.49 -0.60 2.50
C MET A 141 3.72 0.74 2.39
N ASN A 142 2.96 1.13 3.41
CA ASN A 142 1.89 2.11 3.32
C ASN A 142 1.71 2.83 4.68
N PRO A 143 2.13 4.11 4.78
CA PRO A 143 2.00 4.88 6.00
C PRO A 143 0.55 5.00 6.52
N ALA A 144 -0.46 5.03 5.65
CA ALA A 144 -1.86 5.12 6.09
C ALA A 144 -2.40 3.80 6.68
N ARG A 145 -1.79 2.66 6.32
CA ARG A 145 -2.20 1.32 6.78
C ARG A 145 -1.51 0.91 8.09
N SER A 146 -0.53 1.69 8.56
CA SER A 146 0.33 1.32 9.70
C SER A 146 -0.24 1.66 11.05
#